data_AF-A0A1M4WX89-F1
#
_entry.id   AF-A0A1M4WX89-F1
#
_cell.length_a   1.000
_cell.length_b   1.000
_cell.length_c   1.000
_cell.angle_alpha   90.00
_cell.angle_beta   90.00
_cell.angle_gamma   90.00
#
_symmetry.space_group_name_H-M   'P 1'
#
loop_
_entity.id
_entity.type
_entity.pdbx_description
1 polymer ?
#
loop_
_entity_poly.entity_id
_entity_poly.type
_entity_poly.pdbx_seq_one_letter_code
_entity_poly.pdbx_strand_id
1 'polypeptide(L)'
;MKRIISFVFMLVFVVALVGCGGEKPKAQEDKKEPAAKEKLKVAFIYVGPVGDGGWSYAHDQGRKYLEQQMPDVETSYIESVPEGADSERVLTELVEKGNKIIFATSFGYMDSVIKVAQKYPDVKFLHCSGYKTAENVGTYFGRMYQARYLTGIIAGKTTKSNTIGYVAAFPIPEVIRGINAFTLGVRSVNPNAKVKVVWTNTWYDPAAEKEAAKSLLEAGADVITQHQDTPGPQQAAEEKGKFSIGYNSDMSKMAPKAVMTSAVWNWGPYYVETVKAIKEGTWKSSQYWGPMSDKIVDLAPYGPMVPEDVKKLVEAKKQEILEGKFDVFTGPIKDQTGKERVAAGQKMTDAEMLSFDWFVEGVDGTIPK
;
A
#
# COMPACT_ATOMS: atom_id res chain seq x y z
N MET A 1 2.53 34.22 71.28
CA MET A 1 3.43 34.20 72.46
C MET A 1 3.73 32.75 72.84
N LYS A 2 5.03 32.37 72.81
CA LYS A 2 5.78 31.37 73.63
C LYS A 2 5.01 30.11 74.08
N ARG A 3 5.52 28.89 73.90
CA ARG A 3 6.72 28.41 74.62
C ARG A 3 7.31 27.13 74.03
N ILE A 4 8.64 27.11 74.07
CA ILE A 4 9.58 26.00 73.92
C ILE A 4 9.43 25.02 75.09
N ILE A 5 9.51 23.70 74.87
CA ILE A 5 9.95 22.73 75.89
C ILE A 5 10.83 21.65 75.23
N SER A 6 12.11 21.66 75.60
CA SER A 6 13.10 20.61 75.41
C SER A 6 12.80 19.41 76.33
N PHE A 7 13.07 18.19 75.86
CA PHE A 7 13.42 17.09 76.76
C PHE A 7 14.58 16.28 76.18
N VAL A 8 15.71 16.42 76.86
CA VAL A 8 16.92 15.60 76.78
C VAL A 8 16.63 14.32 77.56
N PHE A 9 16.93 13.15 77.00
CA PHE A 9 17.11 11.93 77.80
C PHE A 9 18.40 11.22 77.41
N MET A 10 19.01 10.69 78.46
CA MET A 10 20.41 10.43 78.67
C MET A 10 20.73 8.95 78.42
N LEU A 11 21.84 8.71 77.71
CA LEU A 11 22.82 7.62 77.84
C LEU A 11 22.36 6.21 78.30
N VAL A 12 22.66 5.20 77.48
CA VAL A 12 23.35 3.99 77.96
C VAL A 12 24.39 3.56 76.92
N PHE A 13 25.66 3.68 77.31
CA PHE A 13 26.83 3.14 76.61
C PHE A 13 27.07 1.72 77.13
N VAL A 14 26.99 0.70 76.27
CA VAL A 14 27.53 -0.63 76.56
C VAL A 14 28.68 -0.87 75.58
N VAL A 15 29.90 -0.84 76.11
CA VAL A 15 31.10 -1.29 75.43
C VAL A 15 31.19 -2.81 75.64
N ALA A 16 31.10 -3.57 74.55
CA ALA A 16 31.58 -4.93 74.50
C ALA A 16 32.75 -4.98 73.50
N LEU A 17 33.95 -5.21 74.04
CA LEU A 17 35.16 -5.58 73.32
C LEU A 17 35.07 -7.06 72.87
N VAL A 18 35.94 -7.41 71.91
CA VAL A 18 36.25 -8.75 71.36
C VAL A 18 35.42 -9.10 70.10
N GLY A 19 35.99 -9.48 68.95
CA GLY A 19 37.38 -9.74 68.59
C GLY A 19 37.54 -9.78 67.06
N CYS A 20 38.79 -9.67 66.61
CA CYS A 20 39.17 -9.78 65.21
C CYS A 20 38.90 -11.19 64.67
N GLY A 21 38.07 -11.29 63.64
CA GLY A 21 37.90 -12.49 62.81
C GLY A 21 37.46 -12.02 61.43
N GLY A 22 38.35 -12.13 60.45
CA GLY A 22 38.18 -11.52 59.13
C GLY A 22 37.13 -12.23 58.27
N GLU A 23 36.21 -11.44 57.72
CA GLU A 23 35.59 -11.69 56.42
C GLU A 23 35.40 -10.33 55.71
N LYS A 24 35.96 -10.20 54.51
CA LYS A 24 35.77 -9.02 53.66
C LYS A 24 34.29 -8.99 53.21
N PRO A 25 33.60 -7.83 53.25
CA PRO A 25 32.30 -7.71 52.61
C PRO A 25 32.47 -7.98 51.12
N LYS A 26 31.79 -9.01 50.60
CA LYS A 26 31.64 -9.19 49.15
C LYS A 26 30.96 -7.94 48.60
N ALA A 27 31.62 -7.27 47.67
CA ALA A 27 31.02 -6.24 46.85
C ALA A 27 29.74 -6.83 46.22
N GLN A 28 28.61 -6.24 46.58
CA GLN A 28 27.34 -6.50 45.95
C GLN A 28 27.46 -5.87 44.56
N GLU A 29 27.75 -6.70 43.55
CA GLU A 29 27.61 -6.31 42.16
C GLU A 29 26.13 -5.97 41.94
N ASP A 30 25.84 -4.67 41.87
CA ASP A 30 24.60 -4.17 41.28
C ASP A 30 24.51 -4.77 39.87
N LYS A 31 23.70 -5.82 39.74
CA LYS A 31 23.22 -6.29 38.44
C LYS A 31 22.43 -5.14 37.82
N LYS A 32 23.12 -4.29 37.06
CA LYS A 32 22.48 -3.41 36.07
C LYS A 32 21.66 -4.33 35.17
N GLU A 33 20.35 -4.29 35.38
CA GLU A 33 19.37 -4.74 34.40
C GLU A 33 19.80 -4.16 33.05
N PRO A 34 19.94 -4.98 31.99
CA PRO A 34 20.31 -4.45 30.70
C PRO A 34 19.28 -3.39 30.31
N ALA A 35 19.73 -2.15 30.09
CA ALA A 35 18.87 -1.10 29.56
C ALA A 35 18.15 -1.66 28.34
N ALA A 36 16.81 -1.63 28.37
CA ALA A 36 16.00 -2.07 27.24
C ALA A 36 16.56 -1.39 25.99
N LYS A 37 17.00 -2.17 25.00
CA LYS A 37 17.49 -1.62 23.73
C LYS A 37 16.40 -0.69 23.19
N GLU A 38 16.76 0.58 22.97
CA GLU A 38 15.84 1.55 22.41
C GLU A 38 15.34 1.03 21.06
N LYS A 39 14.01 0.98 20.89
CA LYS A 39 13.38 0.43 19.69
C LYS A 39 13.65 1.35 18.50
N LEU A 40 13.81 0.76 17.32
CA LEU A 40 13.92 1.53 16.08
C LEU A 40 12.55 2.15 15.76
N LYS A 41 12.48 3.48 15.77
CA LYS A 41 11.24 4.22 15.47
C LYS A 41 11.02 4.37 13.96
N VAL A 42 9.88 3.89 13.49
CA VAL A 42 9.46 3.92 12.09
C VAL A 42 8.10 4.62 11.98
N ALA A 43 7.98 5.65 11.16
CA ALA A 43 6.72 6.34 10.95
C ALA A 43 6.10 6.08 9.58
N PHE A 44 4.78 6.19 9.53
CA PHE A 44 4.00 6.15 8.30
C PHE A 44 3.12 7.40 8.19
N ILE A 45 2.95 7.91 6.98
CA ILE A 45 2.01 9.00 6.71
C ILE A 45 1.05 8.57 5.60
N TYR A 46 -0.25 8.64 5.88
CA TYR A 46 -1.32 8.19 4.98
C TYR A 46 -2.13 9.39 4.47
N VAL A 47 -2.56 9.34 3.22
CA VAL A 47 -3.39 10.39 2.59
C VAL A 47 -4.85 10.29 3.02
N GLY A 48 -5.34 9.08 3.28
CA GLY A 48 -6.69 8.81 3.79
C GLY A 48 -6.68 8.25 5.21
N PRO A 49 -7.86 7.98 5.77
CA PRO A 49 -8.01 7.31 7.06
C PRO A 49 -7.75 5.81 6.93
N VAL A 50 -7.23 5.17 7.98
CA VAL A 50 -7.07 3.69 8.06
C VAL A 50 -8.42 2.97 7.87
N GLY A 51 -9.52 3.64 8.19
CA GLY A 51 -10.89 3.16 7.99
C GLY A 51 -11.41 3.20 6.55
N ASP A 52 -10.61 3.63 5.56
CA ASP A 52 -11.03 3.67 4.13
C ASP A 52 -11.39 2.29 3.56
N GLY A 53 -10.90 1.22 4.19
CA GLY A 53 -11.13 -0.15 3.77
C GLY A 53 -10.39 -0.53 2.48
N GLY A 54 -9.50 0.33 1.97
CA GLY A 54 -8.76 0.14 0.72
C GLY A 54 -7.28 0.52 0.86
N TRP A 55 -6.90 1.70 0.40
CA TRP A 55 -5.48 2.11 0.23
C TRP A 55 -4.73 2.30 1.55
N SER A 56 -5.20 3.21 2.39
CA SER A 56 -4.57 3.52 3.68
C SER A 56 -4.72 2.34 4.63
N TYR A 57 -5.86 1.65 4.56
CA TYR A 57 -6.06 0.36 5.23
C TYR A 57 -4.98 -0.67 4.86
N ALA A 58 -4.68 -0.86 3.56
CA ALA A 58 -3.68 -1.83 3.12
C ALA A 58 -2.26 -1.46 3.59
N HIS A 59 -1.89 -0.17 3.54
CA HIS A 59 -0.62 0.30 4.11
C HIS A 59 -0.55 0.05 5.62
N ASP A 60 -1.65 0.28 6.35
CA ASP A 60 -1.72 0.03 7.79
C ASP A 60 -1.65 -1.47 8.14
N GLN A 61 -2.24 -2.35 7.32
CA GLN A 61 -2.03 -3.79 7.47
C GLN A 61 -0.55 -4.15 7.28
N GLY A 62 0.14 -3.52 6.32
CA GLY A 62 1.58 -3.68 6.15
C GLY A 62 2.38 -3.21 7.37
N ARG A 63 2.03 -2.07 7.94
CA ARG A 63 2.65 -1.55 9.19
C ARG A 63 2.44 -2.52 10.36
N LYS A 64 1.22 -3.02 10.55
CA LYS A 64 0.92 -4.03 11.58
C LYS A 64 1.70 -5.33 11.37
N TYR A 65 1.87 -5.77 10.12
CA TYR A 65 2.72 -6.91 9.79
C TYR A 65 4.17 -6.65 10.17
N LEU A 66 4.72 -5.47 9.88
CA LEU A 66 6.06 -5.06 10.30
C LEU A 66 6.22 -5.15 11.83
N GLU A 67 5.28 -4.62 12.61
CA GLU A 67 5.30 -4.70 14.09
C GLU A 67 5.31 -6.14 14.60
N GLN A 68 4.54 -7.02 13.95
CA GLN A 68 4.47 -8.44 14.31
C GLN A 68 5.79 -9.18 14.00
N GLN A 69 6.45 -8.86 12.88
CA GLN A 69 7.68 -9.54 12.45
C GLN A 69 8.95 -8.96 13.09
N MET A 70 8.92 -7.70 13.55
CA MET A 70 10.09 -6.99 14.09
C MET A 70 9.77 -6.38 15.47
N PRO A 71 9.82 -7.16 16.57
CA PRO A 71 9.38 -6.71 17.90
C PRO A 71 10.25 -5.58 18.50
N ASP A 72 11.44 -5.36 17.94
CA ASP A 72 12.37 -4.29 18.29
C ASP A 72 12.18 -3.02 17.43
N VAL A 73 11.16 -3.00 16.58
CA VAL A 73 10.64 -1.82 15.88
C VAL A 73 9.44 -1.27 16.64
N GLU A 74 9.37 0.04 16.76
CA GLU A 74 8.20 0.78 17.25
C GLU A 74 7.65 1.60 16.08
N THR A 75 6.38 1.37 15.70
CA THR A 75 5.78 2.14 14.61
C THR A 75 4.84 3.23 15.11
N SER A 76 4.76 4.32 14.35
CA SER A 76 3.76 5.38 14.52
C SER A 76 3.16 5.73 13.16
N TYR A 77 1.97 6.33 13.14
CA TYR A 77 1.39 6.83 11.90
C TYR A 77 0.57 8.10 12.12
N ILE A 78 0.44 8.90 11.06
CA ILE A 78 -0.51 10.01 10.97
C ILE A 78 -1.35 9.79 9.70
N GLU A 79 -2.66 9.83 9.84
CA GLU A 79 -3.61 9.57 8.76
C GLU A 79 -4.27 10.86 8.26
N SER A 80 -4.97 10.77 7.13
CA SER A 80 -5.69 11.90 6.51
C SER A 80 -4.83 13.15 6.31
N VAL A 81 -3.56 12.98 5.92
CA VAL A 81 -2.67 14.13 5.70
C VAL A 81 -2.83 14.66 4.28
N PRO A 82 -3.18 15.94 4.09
CA PRO A 82 -3.23 16.53 2.77
C PRO A 82 -1.84 16.60 2.11
N GLU A 83 -1.82 16.47 0.80
CA GLU A 83 -0.63 16.70 -0.02
C GLU A 83 -0.21 18.19 0.00
N GLY A 84 1.05 18.48 -0.35
CA GLY A 84 1.58 19.84 -0.31
C GLY A 84 2.08 20.25 1.09
N ALA A 85 1.80 21.48 1.52
CA ALA A 85 2.43 22.09 2.70
C ALA A 85 2.21 21.30 4.00
N ASP A 86 1.04 20.67 4.18
CA ASP A 86 0.75 19.86 5.35
C ASP A 86 1.63 18.61 5.44
N SER A 87 1.81 17.91 4.32
CA SER A 87 2.71 16.75 4.28
C SER A 87 4.16 17.11 4.65
N GLU A 88 4.70 18.26 4.21
CA GLU A 88 6.04 18.70 4.62
C GLU A 88 6.14 18.94 6.13
N ARG A 89 5.14 19.61 6.71
CA ARG A 89 5.08 19.87 8.15
C ARG A 89 5.02 18.56 8.94
N VAL A 90 4.11 17.65 8.58
CA VAL A 90 3.95 16.35 9.27
C VAL A 90 5.21 15.50 9.15
N LEU A 91 5.83 15.44 7.97
CA LEU A 91 7.11 14.72 7.79
C LEU A 91 8.19 15.28 8.72
N THR A 92 8.29 16.61 8.85
CA THR A 92 9.24 17.28 9.75
C THR A 92 8.96 16.92 11.22
N GLU A 93 7.71 17.01 11.67
CA GLU A 93 7.31 16.63 13.03
C GLU A 93 7.63 15.17 13.36
N LEU A 94 7.47 14.26 12.40
CA LEU A 94 7.80 12.84 12.57
C LEU A 94 9.31 12.64 12.75
N VAL A 95 10.14 13.38 12.01
CA VAL A 95 11.60 13.38 12.21
C VAL A 95 11.95 13.89 13.60
N GLU A 96 11.37 15.01 14.03
CA GLU A 96 11.62 15.63 15.34
C GLU A 96 11.18 14.75 16.51
N LYS A 97 10.18 13.87 16.30
CA LYS A 97 9.77 12.81 17.26
C LYS A 97 10.76 11.63 17.33
N GLY A 98 11.84 11.67 16.57
CA GLY A 98 12.95 10.72 16.63
C GLY A 98 12.80 9.51 15.69
N ASN A 99 11.87 9.55 14.73
CA ASN A 99 11.76 8.49 13.73
C ASN A 99 12.99 8.46 12.82
N LYS A 100 13.51 7.25 12.57
CA LYS A 100 14.70 7.04 11.72
C LYS A 100 14.35 6.55 10.32
N ILE A 101 13.13 6.04 10.15
CA ILE A 101 12.58 5.60 8.87
C ILE A 101 11.17 6.18 8.74
N ILE A 102 10.86 6.79 7.60
CA ILE A 102 9.53 7.35 7.33
C ILE A 102 9.02 6.86 5.97
N PHE A 103 7.88 6.17 5.99
CA PHE A 103 7.16 5.74 4.80
C PHE A 103 6.08 6.76 4.44
N ALA A 104 6.19 7.38 3.26
CA ALA A 104 5.24 8.33 2.72
C ALA A 104 4.38 7.66 1.64
N THR A 105 3.11 7.40 1.95
CA THR A 105 2.30 6.42 1.21
C THR A 105 1.31 7.05 0.22
N SER A 106 1.67 8.15 -0.43
CA SER A 106 0.88 8.76 -1.52
C SER A 106 1.78 9.42 -2.54
N PHE A 107 1.36 9.42 -3.80
CA PHE A 107 2.09 9.99 -4.91
C PHE A 107 2.46 11.47 -4.66
N GLY A 108 1.51 12.30 -4.22
CA GLY A 108 1.73 13.74 -4.06
C GLY A 108 2.58 14.13 -2.85
N TYR A 109 3.09 13.18 -2.06
CA TYR A 109 4.10 13.44 -1.04
C TYR A 109 5.52 13.60 -1.58
N MET A 110 5.76 13.32 -2.87
CA MET A 110 7.09 13.23 -3.47
C MET A 110 7.97 14.46 -3.18
N ASP A 111 7.46 15.66 -3.44
CA ASP A 111 8.25 16.89 -3.31
C ASP A 111 8.50 17.26 -1.85
N SER A 112 7.52 17.03 -0.99
CA SER A 112 7.64 17.19 0.46
C SER A 112 8.69 16.25 1.04
N VAL A 113 8.71 14.98 0.62
CA VAL A 113 9.72 14.00 1.03
C VAL A 113 11.12 14.47 0.65
N ILE A 114 11.34 14.86 -0.61
CA ILE A 114 12.67 15.33 -1.06
C ILE A 114 13.13 16.55 -0.26
N LYS A 115 12.24 17.52 -0.03
CA LYS A 115 12.57 18.74 0.71
C LYS A 115 12.91 18.49 2.17
N VAL A 116 12.20 17.59 2.84
CA VAL A 116 12.51 17.22 4.24
C VAL A 116 13.77 16.37 4.29
N ALA A 117 13.94 15.41 3.38
CA ALA A 117 15.11 14.54 3.35
C ALA A 117 16.44 15.30 3.21
N GLN A 118 16.46 16.42 2.47
CA GLN A 118 17.61 17.32 2.37
C GLN A 118 18.03 17.93 3.71
N LYS A 119 17.09 18.17 4.62
CA LYS A 119 17.35 18.75 5.96
C LYS A 119 17.78 17.70 6.98
N TYR A 120 17.49 16.42 6.73
CA TYR A 120 17.66 15.33 7.70
C TYR A 120 18.34 14.10 7.05
N PRO A 121 19.64 14.18 6.72
CA PRO A 121 20.37 13.11 6.00
C PRO A 121 20.43 11.77 6.77
N ASP A 122 20.30 11.81 8.09
CA ASP A 122 20.34 10.63 8.96
C ASP A 122 19.02 9.83 8.99
N VAL A 123 17.93 10.39 8.46
CA VAL A 123 16.63 9.72 8.38
C VAL A 123 16.46 9.13 6.98
N LYS A 124 15.96 7.89 6.90
CA LYS A 124 15.62 7.25 5.63
C LYS A 124 14.16 7.48 5.29
N PHE A 125 13.90 7.92 4.06
CA PHE A 125 12.56 8.15 3.56
C PHE A 125 12.25 7.17 2.44
N LEU A 126 11.06 6.60 2.48
CA LEU A 126 10.56 5.68 1.47
C LEU A 126 9.28 6.28 0.90
N HIS A 127 9.34 6.75 -0.35
CA HIS A 127 8.20 7.36 -1.01
C HIS A 127 7.48 6.36 -1.91
N CYS A 128 6.18 6.17 -1.67
CA CYS A 128 5.34 5.29 -2.47
C CYS A 128 4.99 5.94 -3.81
N SER A 129 5.03 5.15 -4.89
CA SER A 129 4.61 5.48 -6.27
C SER A 129 5.33 6.63 -7.00
N GLY A 130 6.16 7.42 -6.33
CA GLY A 130 6.96 8.47 -6.98
C GLY A 130 8.26 7.99 -7.63
N TYR A 131 8.96 8.96 -8.21
CA TYR A 131 10.16 8.72 -9.03
C TYR A 131 11.38 9.54 -8.61
N LYS A 132 11.24 10.52 -7.70
CA LYS A 132 12.38 11.29 -7.20
C LYS A 132 13.08 10.53 -6.08
N THR A 133 14.41 10.43 -6.17
CA THR A 133 15.27 9.81 -5.17
C THR A 133 16.37 10.78 -4.71
N ALA A 134 17.01 10.44 -3.59
CA ALA A 134 18.19 11.08 -3.03
C ALA A 134 18.95 10.03 -2.20
N GLU A 135 20.15 10.35 -1.68
CA GLU A 135 20.96 9.36 -0.94
C GLU A 135 20.22 8.68 0.23
N ASN A 136 19.33 9.42 0.90
CA ASN A 136 18.48 8.94 1.98
C ASN A 136 16.99 8.79 1.60
N VAL A 137 16.65 8.83 0.30
CA VAL A 137 15.29 8.67 -0.21
C VAL A 137 15.25 7.56 -1.25
N GLY A 138 14.54 6.47 -0.96
CA GLY A 138 14.16 5.46 -1.94
C GLY A 138 12.71 5.61 -2.35
N THR A 139 12.34 5.10 -3.53
CA THR A 139 10.93 4.98 -3.93
C THR A 139 10.53 3.52 -4.04
N TYR A 140 9.25 3.25 -3.86
CA TYR A 140 8.72 1.90 -3.94
C TYR A 140 7.31 1.86 -4.53
N PHE A 141 7.06 0.85 -5.33
CA PHE A 141 5.73 0.53 -5.83
C PHE A 141 5.67 -0.93 -6.27
N GLY A 142 4.48 -1.42 -6.60
CA GLY A 142 4.32 -2.75 -7.18
C GLY A 142 3.75 -2.70 -8.59
N ARG A 143 3.99 -3.77 -9.35
CA ARG A 143 3.45 -3.99 -10.69
C ARG A 143 2.00 -4.44 -10.63
N MET A 144 1.14 -3.61 -10.01
CA MET A 144 -0.29 -3.87 -9.80
C MET A 144 -1.03 -4.23 -11.09
N TYR A 145 -0.54 -3.75 -12.23
CA TYR A 145 -1.06 -4.10 -13.54
C TYR A 145 -1.07 -5.62 -13.81
N GLN A 146 -0.17 -6.40 -13.19
CA GLN A 146 -0.19 -7.86 -13.26
C GLN A 146 -1.45 -8.44 -12.60
N ALA A 147 -1.81 -7.97 -11.40
CA ALA A 147 -3.05 -8.34 -10.73
C ALA A 147 -4.29 -7.82 -11.49
N ARG A 148 -4.24 -6.61 -12.04
CA ARG A 148 -5.31 -6.04 -12.87
C ARG A 148 -5.62 -6.88 -14.10
N TYR A 149 -4.60 -7.38 -14.79
CA TYR A 149 -4.80 -8.28 -15.93
C TYR A 149 -5.53 -9.56 -15.52
N LEU A 150 -5.12 -10.17 -14.41
CA LEU A 150 -5.75 -11.38 -13.87
C LEU A 150 -7.21 -11.14 -13.45
N THR A 151 -7.52 -10.02 -12.79
CA THR A 151 -8.91 -9.69 -12.45
C THR A 151 -9.74 -9.31 -13.68
N GLY A 152 -9.09 -8.78 -14.73
CA GLY A 152 -9.69 -8.55 -16.04
C GLY A 152 -10.18 -9.85 -16.68
N ILE A 153 -9.41 -10.93 -16.61
CA ILE A 153 -9.83 -12.27 -17.10
C ILE A 153 -11.13 -12.71 -16.42
N ILE A 154 -11.24 -12.51 -15.11
CA ILE A 154 -12.45 -12.87 -14.35
C ILE A 154 -13.64 -12.06 -14.87
N ALA A 155 -13.50 -10.74 -14.95
CA ALA A 155 -14.56 -9.85 -15.43
C ALA A 155 -14.98 -10.18 -16.88
N GLY A 156 -14.03 -10.47 -17.76
CA GLY A 156 -14.31 -10.86 -19.14
C GLY A 156 -15.04 -12.20 -19.27
N LYS A 157 -14.77 -13.16 -18.38
CA LYS A 157 -15.46 -14.46 -18.32
C LYS A 157 -16.85 -14.38 -17.68
N THR A 158 -17.11 -13.39 -16.83
CA THR A 158 -18.37 -13.32 -16.06
C THR A 158 -19.36 -12.30 -16.60
N THR A 159 -18.92 -11.28 -17.35
CA THR A 159 -19.81 -10.31 -18.00
C THR A 159 -20.75 -11.01 -18.98
N LYS A 160 -22.02 -10.59 -18.96
CA LYS A 160 -23.08 -10.99 -19.88
C LYS A 160 -23.46 -9.86 -20.83
N SER A 161 -23.30 -8.60 -20.40
CA SER A 161 -23.61 -7.43 -21.23
C SER A 161 -22.50 -7.04 -22.19
N ASN A 162 -21.28 -7.57 -22.02
CA ASN A 162 -20.06 -7.10 -22.68
C ASN A 162 -19.67 -5.66 -22.32
N THR A 163 -20.32 -5.08 -21.31
CA THR A 163 -19.99 -3.74 -20.79
C THR A 163 -19.53 -3.87 -19.35
N ILE A 164 -18.31 -3.45 -19.09
CA ILE A 164 -17.70 -3.44 -17.76
C ILE A 164 -17.43 -1.98 -17.39
N GLY A 165 -17.75 -1.60 -16.16
CA GLY A 165 -17.52 -0.23 -15.67
C GLY A 165 -16.21 -0.14 -14.90
N TYR A 166 -15.47 0.94 -15.13
CA TYR A 166 -14.24 1.28 -14.41
C TYR A 166 -14.35 2.68 -13.81
N VAL A 167 -14.41 2.77 -12.49
CA VAL A 167 -14.37 4.05 -11.77
C VAL A 167 -12.92 4.46 -11.54
N ALA A 168 -12.49 5.56 -12.13
CA ALA A 168 -11.09 5.97 -12.16
C ALA A 168 -10.88 7.29 -11.41
N ALA A 169 -9.80 7.39 -10.63
CA ALA A 169 -9.45 8.60 -9.90
C ALA A 169 -8.93 9.71 -10.83
N PHE A 170 -7.62 9.76 -11.06
CA PHE A 170 -6.96 10.78 -11.87
C PHE A 170 -6.37 10.21 -13.16
N PRO A 171 -6.35 10.98 -14.26
CA PRO A 171 -5.82 10.54 -15.55
C PRO A 171 -4.28 10.59 -15.61
N ILE A 172 -3.64 9.88 -14.68
CA ILE A 172 -2.18 9.75 -14.61
C ILE A 172 -1.73 8.37 -15.11
N PRO A 173 -0.44 8.20 -15.48
CA PRO A 173 0.07 6.94 -16.04
C PRO A 173 -0.22 5.70 -15.19
N GLU A 174 -0.27 5.83 -13.86
CA GLU A 174 -0.63 4.72 -12.97
C GLU A 174 -2.03 4.17 -13.24
N VAL A 175 -3.03 5.07 -13.29
CA VAL A 175 -4.43 4.69 -13.47
C VAL A 175 -4.68 4.21 -14.89
N ILE A 176 -4.08 4.89 -15.88
CA ILE A 176 -4.15 4.49 -17.29
C ILE A 176 -3.56 3.08 -17.49
N ARG A 177 -2.41 2.80 -16.89
CA ARG A 177 -1.78 1.46 -16.91
C ARG A 177 -2.68 0.41 -16.25
N GLY A 178 -3.34 0.74 -15.14
CA GLY A 178 -4.32 -0.13 -14.49
C GLY A 178 -5.52 -0.47 -15.39
N ILE A 179 -6.13 0.54 -16.01
CA ILE A 179 -7.25 0.40 -16.97
C ILE A 179 -6.82 -0.46 -18.15
N ASN A 180 -5.65 -0.19 -18.74
CA ASN A 180 -5.16 -0.91 -19.89
C ASN A 180 -4.90 -2.38 -19.60
N ALA A 181 -4.19 -2.68 -18.50
CA ALA A 181 -3.93 -4.06 -18.11
C ALA A 181 -5.21 -4.84 -17.83
N PHE A 182 -6.15 -4.23 -17.12
CA PHE A 182 -7.47 -4.82 -16.86
C PHE A 182 -8.21 -5.10 -18.18
N THR A 183 -8.21 -4.14 -19.10
CA THR A 183 -8.88 -4.27 -20.41
C THR A 183 -8.24 -5.35 -21.29
N LEU A 184 -6.90 -5.45 -21.30
CA LEU A 184 -6.20 -6.55 -21.98
C LEU A 184 -6.59 -7.91 -21.38
N GLY A 185 -6.71 -8.00 -20.06
CA GLY A 185 -7.18 -9.19 -19.35
C GLY A 185 -8.60 -9.58 -19.76
N VAL A 186 -9.53 -8.63 -19.74
CA VAL A 186 -10.93 -8.80 -20.20
C VAL A 186 -10.97 -9.34 -21.62
N ARG A 187 -10.24 -8.70 -22.53
CA ARG A 187 -10.32 -8.99 -23.97
C ARG A 187 -9.58 -10.25 -24.39
N SER A 188 -8.66 -10.74 -23.57
CA SER A 188 -8.00 -12.03 -23.79
C SER A 188 -8.98 -13.22 -23.77
N VAL A 189 -10.13 -13.05 -23.12
CA VAL A 189 -11.18 -14.08 -22.99
C VAL A 189 -12.51 -13.66 -23.58
N ASN A 190 -12.73 -12.36 -23.79
CA ASN A 190 -13.92 -11.80 -24.41
C ASN A 190 -13.56 -10.60 -25.31
N PRO A 191 -13.22 -10.82 -26.58
CA PRO A 191 -12.79 -9.76 -27.50
C PRO A 191 -13.91 -8.77 -27.89
N ASN A 192 -15.17 -9.04 -27.52
CA ASN A 192 -16.29 -8.14 -27.76
C ASN A 192 -16.55 -7.18 -26.58
N ALA A 193 -16.00 -7.47 -25.41
CA ALA A 193 -16.20 -6.64 -24.23
C ALA A 193 -15.52 -5.27 -24.34
N LYS A 194 -16.20 -4.27 -23.76
CA LYS A 194 -15.75 -2.88 -23.61
C LYS A 194 -15.64 -2.52 -22.13
N VAL A 195 -14.62 -1.73 -21.80
CA VAL A 195 -14.41 -1.20 -20.45
C VAL A 195 -14.71 0.29 -20.47
N LYS A 196 -15.86 0.68 -19.92
CA LYS A 196 -16.32 2.06 -19.86
C LYS A 196 -15.73 2.77 -18.66
N VAL A 197 -15.06 3.90 -18.88
CA VAL A 197 -14.34 4.65 -17.84
C VAL A 197 -15.12 5.90 -17.42
N VAL A 198 -15.24 6.12 -16.11
CA VAL A 198 -15.72 7.38 -15.52
C VAL A 198 -14.66 7.92 -14.56
N TRP A 199 -14.27 9.18 -14.76
CA TRP A 199 -13.27 9.87 -13.93
C TRP A 199 -13.94 10.63 -12.78
N THR A 200 -13.48 10.43 -11.55
CA THR A 200 -13.97 11.13 -10.36
C THR A 200 -13.08 12.32 -9.98
N ASN A 201 -11.82 12.35 -10.44
CA ASN A 201 -10.81 13.34 -10.07
C ASN A 201 -10.54 13.41 -8.56
N THR A 202 -10.64 12.28 -7.88
CA THR A 202 -10.29 12.13 -6.46
C THR A 202 -9.86 10.69 -6.15
N TRP A 203 -8.90 10.52 -5.25
CA TRP A 203 -8.52 9.21 -4.72
C TRP A 203 -9.56 8.66 -3.75
N TYR A 204 -10.14 9.55 -2.93
CA TYR A 204 -11.03 9.21 -1.82
C TYR A 204 -12.22 10.18 -1.78
N ASP A 205 -13.40 9.69 -2.15
CA ASP A 205 -14.69 10.34 -1.89
C ASP A 205 -15.80 9.29 -2.01
N PRO A 206 -16.13 8.55 -0.92
CA PRO A 206 -17.05 7.41 -0.97
C PRO A 206 -18.37 7.68 -1.71
N ALA A 207 -18.89 8.91 -1.63
CA ALA A 207 -20.12 9.29 -2.29
C ALA A 207 -19.90 9.41 -3.81
N ALA A 208 -18.88 10.16 -4.24
CA ALA A 208 -18.56 10.30 -5.66
C ALA A 208 -18.19 8.96 -6.33
N GLU A 209 -17.45 8.08 -5.64
CA GLU A 209 -17.09 6.75 -6.18
C GLU A 209 -18.33 5.91 -6.44
N LYS A 210 -19.25 5.91 -5.47
CA LYS A 210 -20.50 5.16 -5.53
C LYS A 210 -21.43 5.69 -6.61
N GLU A 211 -21.57 7.01 -6.75
CA GLU A 211 -22.38 7.62 -7.80
C GLU A 211 -21.78 7.37 -9.20
N ALA A 212 -20.46 7.44 -9.35
CA ALA A 212 -19.79 7.08 -10.60
C ALA A 212 -20.07 5.61 -10.98
N ALA A 213 -20.00 4.68 -10.02
CA ALA A 213 -20.35 3.28 -10.24
C ALA A 213 -21.82 3.08 -10.62
N LYS A 214 -22.76 3.79 -9.97
CA LYS A 214 -24.19 3.78 -10.34
C LYS A 214 -24.40 4.24 -11.78
N SER A 215 -23.72 5.31 -12.21
CA SER A 215 -23.82 5.81 -13.59
C SER A 215 -23.36 4.77 -14.62
N LEU A 216 -22.31 4.00 -14.31
CA LEU A 216 -21.81 2.91 -15.16
C LEU A 216 -22.80 1.74 -15.22
N LEU A 217 -23.40 1.37 -14.08
CA LEU A 217 -24.43 0.34 -13.99
C LEU A 217 -25.69 0.74 -14.79
N GLU A 218 -26.11 1.99 -14.71
CA GLU A 218 -27.22 2.55 -15.50
C GLU A 218 -26.90 2.59 -16.99
N ALA A 219 -25.63 2.77 -17.36
CA ALA A 219 -25.14 2.66 -18.73
C ALA A 219 -24.97 1.20 -19.21
N GLY A 220 -25.45 0.20 -18.46
CA GLY A 220 -25.50 -1.20 -18.87
C GLY A 220 -24.30 -2.04 -18.45
N ALA A 221 -23.39 -1.51 -17.61
CA ALA A 221 -22.33 -2.33 -17.03
C ALA A 221 -22.90 -3.39 -16.09
N ASP A 222 -22.37 -4.61 -16.15
CA ASP A 222 -22.76 -5.70 -15.23
C ASP A 222 -21.63 -6.22 -14.34
N VAL A 223 -20.41 -5.71 -14.56
CA VAL A 223 -19.28 -5.84 -13.66
C VAL A 223 -18.69 -4.44 -13.42
N ILE A 224 -18.39 -4.10 -12.17
CA ILE A 224 -17.74 -2.84 -11.78
C ILE A 224 -16.36 -3.11 -11.19
N THR A 225 -15.36 -2.33 -11.62
CA THR A 225 -14.07 -2.23 -10.93
C THR A 225 -13.69 -0.76 -10.74
N GLN A 226 -12.58 -0.51 -10.04
CA GLN A 226 -12.14 0.84 -9.72
C GLN A 226 -10.63 0.99 -9.63
N HIS A 227 -10.17 2.23 -9.66
CA HIS A 227 -8.87 2.69 -9.15
C HIS A 227 -9.10 3.90 -8.24
N GLN A 228 -9.85 3.65 -7.17
CA GLN A 228 -10.14 4.56 -6.05
C GLN A 228 -9.97 3.82 -4.73
N ASP A 229 -10.10 4.53 -3.60
CA ASP A 229 -9.63 4.01 -2.32
C ASP A 229 -10.72 3.37 -1.45
N THR A 230 -12.00 3.46 -1.80
CA THR A 230 -13.10 3.00 -0.94
C THR A 230 -13.95 1.88 -1.57
N PRO A 231 -14.68 1.08 -0.78
CA PRO A 231 -15.59 0.07 -1.30
C PRO A 231 -16.88 0.59 -1.98
N GLY A 232 -17.04 1.92 -2.15
CA GLY A 232 -18.25 2.55 -2.68
C GLY A 232 -18.74 1.93 -4.01
N PRO A 233 -17.86 1.72 -5.01
CA PRO A 233 -18.22 1.07 -6.27
C PRO A 233 -18.68 -0.39 -6.11
N GLN A 234 -18.07 -1.16 -5.22
CA GLN A 234 -18.47 -2.56 -4.95
C GLN A 234 -19.84 -2.61 -4.28
N GLN A 235 -20.13 -1.67 -3.37
CA GLN A 235 -21.45 -1.54 -2.75
C GLN A 235 -22.53 -1.16 -3.77
N ALA A 236 -22.25 -0.23 -4.69
CA ALA A 236 -23.19 0.11 -5.76
C ALA A 236 -23.51 -1.11 -6.66
N ALA A 237 -22.50 -1.92 -6.98
CA ALA A 237 -22.71 -3.15 -7.74
C ALA A 237 -23.61 -4.13 -6.98
N GLU A 238 -23.36 -4.34 -5.69
CA GLU A 238 -24.18 -5.22 -4.85
C GLU A 238 -25.63 -4.76 -4.74
N GLU A 239 -25.87 -3.45 -4.54
CA GLU A 239 -27.21 -2.85 -4.50
C GLU A 239 -28.02 -3.10 -5.78
N LYS A 240 -27.34 -3.21 -6.93
CA LYS A 240 -27.95 -3.53 -8.23
C LYS A 240 -27.93 -5.03 -8.57
N GLY A 241 -27.47 -5.88 -7.65
CA GLY A 241 -27.33 -7.33 -7.87
C GLY A 241 -26.34 -7.66 -9.00
N LYS A 242 -25.31 -6.84 -9.19
CA LYS A 242 -24.22 -7.00 -10.16
C LYS A 242 -22.92 -7.38 -9.46
N PHE A 243 -21.94 -7.79 -10.26
CA PHE A 243 -20.65 -8.21 -9.73
C PHE A 243 -19.63 -7.07 -9.73
N SER A 244 -18.57 -7.25 -8.97
CA SER A 244 -17.48 -6.30 -8.88
C SER A 244 -16.12 -6.96 -8.66
N ILE A 245 -15.08 -6.20 -8.97
CA ILE A 245 -13.69 -6.49 -8.62
C ILE A 245 -13.24 -5.39 -7.66
N GLY A 246 -12.80 -5.77 -6.47
CA GLY A 246 -12.25 -4.84 -5.49
C GLY A 246 -10.82 -4.40 -5.82
N TYR A 247 -10.33 -3.39 -5.09
CA TYR A 247 -9.00 -2.83 -5.28
C TYR A 247 -8.35 -2.45 -3.95
N ASN A 248 -7.01 -2.44 -3.92
CA ASN A 248 -6.14 -2.18 -2.78
C ASN A 248 -6.15 -3.27 -1.68
N SER A 249 -7.32 -3.76 -1.29
CA SER A 249 -7.53 -4.71 -0.20
C SER A 249 -8.60 -5.77 -0.56
N ASP A 250 -8.76 -6.80 0.28
CA ASP A 250 -9.91 -7.71 0.18
C ASP A 250 -11.19 -6.98 0.63
N MET A 251 -12.01 -6.59 -0.35
CA MET A 251 -13.27 -5.87 -0.14
C MET A 251 -14.48 -6.80 -0.01
N SER A 252 -14.27 -8.13 0.05
CA SER A 252 -15.37 -9.12 0.06
C SER A 252 -16.36 -8.93 1.20
N LYS A 253 -15.91 -8.56 2.41
CA LYS A 253 -16.82 -8.32 3.54
C LYS A 253 -17.70 -7.06 3.38
N MET A 254 -17.34 -6.12 2.49
CA MET A 254 -18.08 -4.87 2.28
C MET A 254 -19.17 -5.00 1.22
N ALA A 255 -19.05 -5.98 0.32
CA ALA A 255 -20.02 -6.30 -0.71
C ALA A 255 -19.96 -7.82 -1.06
N PRO A 256 -20.33 -8.70 -0.11
CA PRO A 256 -20.08 -10.15 -0.18
C PRO A 256 -20.78 -10.90 -1.32
N LYS A 257 -21.81 -10.30 -1.93
CA LYS A 257 -22.55 -10.85 -3.06
C LYS A 257 -22.09 -10.29 -4.40
N ALA A 258 -21.29 -9.23 -4.41
CA ALA A 258 -20.77 -8.61 -5.62
C ALA A 258 -19.29 -8.93 -5.87
N VAL A 259 -18.44 -8.86 -4.84
CA VAL A 259 -16.98 -8.95 -5.00
C VAL A 259 -16.55 -10.35 -5.39
N MET A 260 -16.08 -10.50 -6.63
CA MET A 260 -15.55 -11.75 -7.18
C MET A 260 -14.11 -12.04 -6.70
N THR A 261 -13.31 -10.99 -6.55
CA THR A 261 -11.96 -10.96 -5.95
C THR A 261 -11.54 -9.48 -5.91
N SER A 262 -10.35 -9.20 -5.38
CA SER A 262 -9.71 -7.89 -5.45
C SER A 262 -8.30 -8.00 -5.99
N ALA A 263 -7.83 -6.99 -6.72
CA ALA A 263 -6.40 -6.78 -6.92
C ALA A 263 -5.85 -6.06 -5.68
N VAL A 264 -4.96 -6.71 -4.92
CA VAL A 264 -4.56 -6.27 -3.57
C VAL A 264 -3.08 -5.93 -3.46
N TRP A 265 -2.79 -5.01 -2.55
CA TRP A 265 -1.43 -4.73 -2.10
C TRP A 265 -1.07 -5.62 -0.92
N ASN A 266 0.19 -6.06 -0.88
CA ASN A 266 0.77 -6.76 0.26
C ASN A 266 2.11 -6.10 0.62
N TRP A 267 2.02 -4.98 1.31
CA TRP A 267 3.18 -4.15 1.67
C TRP A 267 4.06 -4.72 2.77
N GLY A 268 3.51 -5.63 3.59
CA GLY A 268 4.16 -6.14 4.80
C GLY A 268 5.57 -6.71 4.56
N PRO A 269 5.75 -7.69 3.65
CA PRO A 269 7.07 -8.23 3.32
C PRO A 269 8.07 -7.17 2.90
N TYR A 270 7.67 -6.24 2.02
CA TYR A 270 8.53 -5.14 1.56
C TYR A 270 8.97 -4.23 2.72
N TYR A 271 8.06 -3.89 3.64
CA TYR A 271 8.41 -3.08 4.81
C TYR A 271 9.39 -3.78 5.74
N VAL A 272 9.19 -5.08 6.01
CA VAL A 272 10.09 -5.87 6.84
C VAL A 272 11.49 -5.94 6.21
N GLU A 273 11.57 -6.27 4.93
CA GLU A 273 12.85 -6.36 4.22
C GLU A 273 13.57 -5.00 4.17
N THR A 274 12.85 -3.92 3.91
CA THR A 274 13.41 -2.57 3.85
C THR A 274 13.92 -2.10 5.21
N VAL A 275 13.12 -2.25 6.28
CA VAL A 275 13.51 -1.84 7.64
C VAL A 275 14.68 -2.68 8.14
N LYS A 276 14.68 -3.99 7.84
CA LYS A 276 15.82 -4.88 8.13
C LYS A 276 17.09 -4.41 7.42
N ALA A 277 17.04 -4.12 6.12
CA ALA A 277 18.19 -3.64 5.36
C ALA A 277 18.73 -2.30 5.90
N ILE A 278 17.86 -1.38 6.32
CA ILE A 278 18.27 -0.10 6.91
C ILE A 278 18.97 -0.34 8.26
N LYS A 279 18.40 -1.19 9.10
CA LYS A 279 18.98 -1.55 10.40
C LYS A 279 20.34 -2.25 10.28
N GLU A 280 20.52 -3.05 9.22
CA GLU A 280 21.78 -3.75 8.92
C GLU A 280 22.80 -2.88 8.16
N GLY A 281 22.43 -1.64 7.79
CA GLY A 281 23.30 -0.74 7.03
C GLY A 281 23.54 -1.17 5.58
N THR A 282 22.72 -2.07 5.05
CA THR A 282 22.83 -2.59 3.68
C THR A 282 21.88 -1.91 2.70
N TRP A 283 20.92 -1.13 3.22
CA TRP A 283 19.99 -0.37 2.39
C TRP A 283 20.70 0.67 1.54
N LYS A 284 20.28 0.79 0.28
CA LYS A 284 20.68 1.83 -0.66
C LYS A 284 19.43 2.45 -1.26
N SER A 285 19.49 3.75 -1.52
CA SER A 285 18.47 4.41 -2.32
C SER A 285 18.33 3.72 -3.67
N SER A 286 17.09 3.43 -4.05
CA SER A 286 16.73 2.81 -5.32
C SER A 286 15.28 3.15 -5.67
N GLN A 287 14.89 2.89 -6.92
CA GLN A 287 13.52 2.97 -7.38
C GLN A 287 12.97 1.55 -7.51
N TYR A 288 12.35 1.05 -6.44
CA TYR A 288 11.82 -0.31 -6.43
C TYR A 288 10.46 -0.36 -7.13
N TRP A 289 10.33 -1.21 -8.16
CA TRP A 289 9.05 -1.51 -8.81
C TRP A 289 8.83 -3.01 -8.94
N GLY A 290 8.30 -3.57 -7.85
CA GLY A 290 8.26 -5.02 -7.60
C GLY A 290 7.23 -5.78 -8.44
N PRO A 291 7.61 -6.88 -9.11
CA PRO A 291 6.66 -7.82 -9.68
C PRO A 291 5.85 -8.58 -8.61
N MET A 292 4.77 -9.23 -9.04
CA MET A 292 3.96 -10.15 -8.24
C MET A 292 4.79 -11.29 -7.62
N SER A 293 5.90 -11.70 -8.24
CA SER A 293 6.83 -12.69 -7.67
C SER A 293 7.48 -12.24 -6.36
N ASP A 294 7.59 -10.92 -6.15
CA ASP A 294 8.06 -10.33 -4.90
C ASP A 294 6.95 -10.27 -3.84
N LYS A 295 5.75 -10.78 -4.16
CA LYS A 295 4.58 -10.86 -3.29
C LYS A 295 4.04 -9.50 -2.83
N ILE A 296 4.43 -8.39 -3.48
CA ILE A 296 3.95 -7.04 -3.14
C ILE A 296 2.55 -6.73 -3.70
N VAL A 297 2.13 -7.49 -4.71
CA VAL A 297 0.79 -7.44 -5.30
C VAL A 297 0.25 -8.86 -5.42
N ASP A 298 -1.06 -9.04 -5.24
CA ASP A 298 -1.70 -10.35 -5.41
C ASP A 298 -3.20 -10.19 -5.71
N LEU A 299 -3.94 -11.30 -5.73
CA LEU A 299 -5.37 -11.40 -5.74
C LEU A 299 -5.87 -11.76 -4.34
N ALA A 300 -6.96 -11.12 -3.90
CA ALA A 300 -7.72 -11.59 -2.75
C ALA A 300 -8.37 -12.95 -3.03
N PRO A 301 -8.81 -13.70 -1.99
CA PRO A 301 -9.59 -14.91 -2.19
C PRO A 301 -10.79 -14.70 -3.12
N TYR A 302 -11.12 -15.73 -3.91
CA TYR A 302 -12.26 -15.68 -4.81
C TYR A 302 -13.58 -15.74 -4.03
N GLY A 303 -14.52 -14.87 -4.38
CA GLY A 303 -15.89 -14.94 -3.92
C GLY A 303 -16.61 -16.19 -4.44
N PRO A 304 -17.70 -16.61 -3.78
CA PRO A 304 -18.41 -17.86 -4.08
C PRO A 304 -19.08 -17.87 -5.47
N MET A 305 -19.29 -16.69 -6.07
CA MET A 305 -19.89 -16.52 -7.40
C MET A 305 -18.91 -16.83 -8.55
N VAL A 306 -17.60 -16.95 -8.28
CA VAL A 306 -16.61 -17.22 -9.33
C VAL A 306 -16.61 -18.71 -9.67
N PRO A 307 -16.89 -19.12 -10.92
CA PRO A 307 -16.85 -20.51 -11.33
C PRO A 307 -15.46 -21.12 -11.21
N GLU A 308 -15.39 -22.42 -10.92
CA GLU A 308 -14.12 -23.12 -10.69
C GLU A 308 -13.21 -23.16 -11.93
N ASP A 309 -13.79 -23.26 -13.12
CA ASP A 309 -13.04 -23.19 -14.39
C ASP A 309 -12.38 -21.81 -14.58
N VAL A 310 -13.06 -20.74 -14.15
CA VAL A 310 -12.52 -19.38 -14.19
C VAL A 310 -11.37 -19.23 -13.19
N LYS A 311 -11.49 -19.76 -11.97
CA LYS A 311 -10.39 -19.74 -10.98
C LYS A 311 -9.16 -20.46 -11.51
N LYS A 312 -9.32 -21.65 -12.10
CA LYS A 312 -8.22 -22.43 -12.69
C LYS A 312 -7.54 -21.70 -13.84
N LEU A 313 -8.32 -21.05 -14.71
CA LEU A 313 -7.78 -20.24 -15.81
C LEU A 313 -6.90 -19.09 -15.28
N VAL A 314 -7.38 -18.37 -14.27
CA VAL A 314 -6.66 -17.25 -13.67
C VAL A 314 -5.41 -17.72 -12.94
N GLU A 315 -5.50 -18.82 -12.18
CA GLU A 315 -4.35 -19.39 -11.47
C GLU A 315 -3.27 -19.86 -12.44
N ALA A 316 -3.64 -20.54 -13.53
CA ALA A 316 -2.67 -20.92 -14.57
C ALA A 316 -1.97 -19.69 -15.16
N LYS A 317 -2.72 -18.62 -15.47
CA LYS A 317 -2.14 -17.37 -15.98
C LYS A 317 -1.28 -16.65 -14.94
N LYS A 318 -1.66 -16.69 -13.66
CA LYS A 318 -0.86 -16.17 -12.56
C LYS A 318 0.49 -16.88 -12.47
N GLN A 319 0.51 -18.22 -12.60
CA GLN A 319 1.76 -18.97 -12.62
C GLN A 319 2.66 -18.58 -13.81
N GLU A 320 2.10 -18.37 -15.01
CA GLU A 320 2.88 -17.88 -16.14
C GLU A 320 3.50 -16.49 -15.89
N ILE A 321 2.78 -15.59 -15.20
CA ILE A 321 3.32 -14.28 -14.78
C ILE A 321 4.46 -14.45 -13.77
N LEU A 322 4.26 -15.29 -12.77
CA LEU A 322 5.25 -15.55 -11.71
C LEU A 322 6.54 -16.18 -12.27
N GLU A 323 6.40 -17.06 -13.26
CA GLU A 323 7.52 -17.74 -13.94
C GLU A 323 8.16 -16.87 -15.03
N GLY A 324 7.63 -15.68 -15.32
CA GLY A 324 8.11 -14.79 -16.38
C GLY A 324 7.84 -15.29 -17.80
N LYS A 325 6.96 -16.30 -17.96
CA LYS A 325 6.54 -16.83 -19.27
C LYS A 325 5.53 -15.92 -19.98
N PHE A 326 4.86 -15.05 -19.22
CA PHE A 326 3.89 -14.08 -19.74
C PHE A 326 4.13 -12.69 -19.15
N ASP A 327 4.05 -11.66 -19.98
CA ASP A 327 4.04 -10.26 -19.56
C ASP A 327 2.87 -9.53 -20.22
N VAL A 328 2.10 -8.81 -19.38
CA VAL A 328 0.85 -8.12 -19.73
C VAL A 328 1.02 -7.17 -20.90
N PHE A 329 2.14 -6.44 -20.96
CA PHE A 329 2.39 -5.43 -21.98
C PHE A 329 3.36 -5.92 -23.06
N THR A 330 3.14 -7.15 -23.52
CA THR A 330 3.79 -7.72 -24.71
C THR A 330 2.82 -7.69 -25.88
N GLY A 331 3.28 -7.20 -27.03
CA GLY A 331 2.47 -7.07 -28.22
C GLY A 331 2.05 -8.41 -28.86
N PRO A 332 1.03 -8.39 -29.74
CA PRO A 332 0.50 -7.19 -30.37
C PRO A 332 -0.48 -6.42 -29.48
N ILE A 333 -0.29 -5.10 -29.35
CA ILE A 333 -1.23 -4.20 -28.64
C ILE A 333 -1.59 -3.03 -29.56
N LYS A 334 -2.89 -2.82 -29.71
CA LYS A 334 -3.47 -1.68 -30.41
C LYS A 334 -4.00 -0.67 -29.40
N ASP A 335 -3.98 0.61 -29.77
CA ASP A 335 -4.70 1.65 -29.03
C ASP A 335 -6.21 1.62 -29.33
N GLN A 336 -6.97 2.46 -28.62
CA GLN A 336 -8.41 2.60 -28.75
C GLN A 336 -8.90 3.03 -30.14
N THR A 337 -8.00 3.54 -31.00
CA THR A 337 -8.29 3.90 -32.39
C THR A 337 -8.01 2.75 -33.38
N GLY A 338 -7.47 1.63 -32.88
CA GLY A 338 -7.08 0.47 -33.68
C GLY A 338 -5.65 0.56 -34.24
N LYS A 339 -4.90 1.63 -33.93
CA LYS A 339 -3.50 1.78 -34.35
C LYS A 339 -2.61 0.87 -33.50
N GLU A 340 -1.75 0.10 -34.15
CA GLU A 340 -0.74 -0.70 -33.44
C GLU A 340 0.24 0.21 -32.70
N ARG A 341 0.46 -0.09 -31.41
CA ARG A 341 1.40 0.62 -30.52
C ARG A 341 2.56 -0.25 -30.08
N VAL A 342 2.35 -1.55 -29.96
CA VAL A 342 3.37 -2.52 -29.56
C VAL A 342 3.28 -3.70 -30.53
N ALA A 343 4.36 -3.97 -31.27
CA ALA A 343 4.41 -5.03 -32.25
C ALA A 343 4.39 -6.43 -31.60
N ALA A 344 3.96 -7.45 -32.34
CA ALA A 344 3.93 -8.83 -31.85
C ALA A 344 5.30 -9.28 -31.28
N GLY A 345 5.30 -9.78 -30.04
CA GLY A 345 6.51 -10.23 -29.35
C GLY A 345 7.39 -9.12 -28.75
N GLN A 346 7.10 -7.85 -29.03
CA GLN A 346 7.78 -6.73 -28.38
C GLN A 346 7.18 -6.49 -26.99
N LYS A 347 8.04 -6.43 -25.98
CA LYS A 347 7.67 -6.04 -24.61
C LYS A 347 7.91 -4.56 -24.39
N MET A 348 6.95 -3.87 -23.77
CA MET A 348 7.14 -2.49 -23.31
C MET A 348 8.21 -2.42 -22.20
N THR A 349 9.03 -1.38 -22.26
CA THR A 349 9.98 -1.02 -21.21
C THR A 349 9.28 -0.40 -20.00
N ASP A 350 9.95 -0.39 -18.85
CA ASP A 350 9.42 0.27 -17.65
C ASP A 350 9.19 1.77 -17.87
N ALA A 351 10.08 2.44 -18.61
CA ALA A 351 9.94 3.86 -18.93
C ALA A 351 8.66 4.15 -19.73
N GLU A 352 8.36 3.33 -20.75
CA GLU A 352 7.11 3.43 -21.52
C GLU A 352 5.89 3.15 -20.64
N MET A 353 5.95 2.16 -19.74
CA MET A 353 4.84 1.84 -18.85
C MET A 353 4.61 2.91 -17.77
N LEU A 354 5.66 3.58 -17.30
CA LEU A 354 5.58 4.66 -16.31
C LEU A 354 5.13 6.00 -16.93
N SER A 355 5.12 6.10 -18.26
CA SER A 355 4.68 7.28 -19.02
C SER A 355 3.43 7.03 -19.87
N PHE A 356 2.67 5.97 -19.57
CA PHE A 356 1.46 5.59 -20.31
C PHE A 356 0.45 6.74 -20.42
N ASP A 357 0.16 7.17 -21.65
CA ASP A 357 -0.70 8.33 -21.96
C ASP A 357 -1.79 8.01 -23.01
N TRP A 358 -1.99 6.73 -23.32
CA TRP A 358 -2.97 6.24 -24.29
C TRP A 358 -3.75 5.04 -23.75
N PHE A 359 -4.93 4.80 -24.30
CA PHE A 359 -5.76 3.64 -23.96
C PHE A 359 -5.66 2.53 -25.01
N VAL A 360 -5.66 1.28 -24.55
CA VAL A 360 -5.68 0.09 -25.42
C VAL A 360 -7.04 -0.09 -26.11
N GLU A 361 -7.06 -0.88 -27.18
CA GLU A 361 -8.29 -1.28 -27.86
C GLU A 361 -9.31 -1.85 -26.85
N GLY A 362 -10.55 -1.34 -26.93
CA GLY A 362 -11.68 -1.80 -26.12
C GLY A 362 -11.93 -1.01 -24.83
N VAL A 363 -11.08 -0.06 -24.48
CA VAL A 363 -11.46 1.00 -23.54
C VAL A 363 -12.49 1.91 -24.23
N ASP A 364 -13.57 2.25 -23.52
CA ASP A 364 -14.59 3.22 -23.91
C ASP A 364 -14.52 4.41 -22.94
N GLY A 365 -13.83 5.46 -23.37
CA GLY A 365 -13.59 6.67 -22.59
C GLY A 365 -12.55 7.57 -23.23
N THR A 366 -12.32 8.73 -22.63
CA THR A 366 -11.27 9.66 -23.06
C THR A 366 -10.34 9.95 -21.89
N ILE A 367 -9.07 10.21 -22.18
CA ILE A 367 -8.11 10.73 -21.20
C ILE A 367 -8.29 12.26 -21.19
N PRO A 368 -8.77 12.87 -20.09
CA PRO A 368 -8.83 14.33 -19.95
C PRO A 368 -7.43 14.94 -20.11
N LYS A 369 -7.37 16.12 -20.73
CA LYS A 369 -6.13 16.87 -20.92
C LYS A 369 -5.92 17.91 -19.85
#